data_AF-A0A6I4N4L5-F1
#
_entry.id   AF-A0A6I4N4L5-F1
#
_cell.length_a   1.000
_cell.length_b   1.000
_cell.length_c   1.000
_cell.angle_alpha   90.00
_cell.angle_beta   90.00
_cell.angle_gamma   90.00
#
_symmetry.space_group_name_H-M   'P 1'
#
loop_
_entity.id
_entity.type
_entity.pdbx_description
1 polymer ?
#
loop_
_entity_poly.entity_id
_entity_poly.type
_entity_poly.pdbx_seq_one_letter_code
_entity_poly.pdbx_strand_id
1 'polypeptide(L)'
;MAERLRLDAVELEGFMKLLDGSVTSLKGLRSALAGATVGGLGTDELDKACEDFQEDWKYGAEQIGEQAEDLSKIIEQSKDAFLEVEDALVKALHKAGKTNDDIVEVPK
;
A
#
# COMPACT_ATOMS: atom_id res chain seq x y z
N MET A 1 6.78 23.17 0.67
CA MET A 1 5.82 22.38 -0.13
C MET A 1 6.41 21.02 -0.46
N ALA A 2 7.58 20.96 -1.12
CA ALA A 2 8.35 19.74 -1.34
C ALA A 2 8.64 18.93 -0.06
N GLU A 3 8.94 19.61 1.06
CA GLU A 3 9.24 18.94 2.33
C GLU A 3 8.00 18.28 2.99
N ARG A 4 6.80 18.82 2.75
CA ARG A 4 5.53 18.18 3.17
C ARG A 4 5.23 16.95 2.30
N LEU A 5 5.35 17.10 0.99
CA LEU A 5 5.14 16.04 0.01
C LEU A 5 6.07 14.85 0.24
N ARG A 6 7.33 15.10 0.61
CA ARG A 6 8.28 14.04 0.95
C ARG A 6 7.96 13.33 2.27
N LEU A 7 7.37 14.06 3.22
CA LEU A 7 6.92 13.51 4.51
C LEU A 7 5.70 12.60 4.31
N ASP A 8 4.74 13.06 3.50
CA ASP A 8 3.57 12.28 3.10
C ASP A 8 3.98 10.97 2.38
N ALA A 9 5.00 11.02 1.50
CA ALA A 9 5.52 9.84 0.82
C ALA A 9 6.18 8.81 1.78
N VAL A 10 6.85 9.28 2.84
CA VAL A 10 7.47 8.39 3.86
C VAL A 10 6.41 7.76 4.76
N GLU A 11 5.39 8.53 5.17
CA GLU A 11 4.28 8.00 5.96
C GLU A 11 3.50 6.93 5.18
N LEU A 12 3.33 7.16 3.88
CA LEU A 12 2.68 6.23 2.97
C LEU A 12 3.45 4.91 2.83
N GLU A 13 4.78 4.98 2.74
CA GLU A 13 5.64 3.78 2.75
C GLU A 13 5.55 3.02 4.09
N GLY A 14 5.47 3.75 5.21
CA GLY A 14 5.26 3.16 6.54
C GLY A 14 3.92 2.44 6.65
N PHE A 15 2.85 3.06 6.12
CA PHE A 15 1.53 2.45 6.06
C PHE A 15 1.51 1.17 5.22
N MET A 16 2.18 1.17 4.06
CA MET A 16 2.33 -0.03 3.22
C MET A 16 3.03 -1.18 3.97
N LYS A 17 4.09 -0.90 4.73
CA LYS A 17 4.79 -1.92 5.54
C LYS A 17 3.89 -2.51 6.63
N LEU A 18 3.06 -1.70 7.27
CA LEU A 18 2.09 -2.17 8.27
C LEU A 18 1.01 -3.06 7.65
N LEU A 19 0.57 -2.70 6.44
CA LEU A 19 -0.42 -3.47 5.68
C LEU A 19 0.13 -4.84 5.31
N ASP A 20 1.35 -4.91 4.78
CA ASP A 20 2.03 -6.17 4.42
C ASP A 20 2.27 -7.07 5.65
N GLY A 21 2.64 -6.48 6.78
CA GLY A 21 2.74 -7.19 8.06
C GLY A 21 1.41 -7.76 8.55
N SER A 22 0.31 -7.05 8.30
CA SER A 22 -1.05 -7.50 8.63
C SER A 22 -1.48 -8.67 7.73
N VAL A 23 -1.22 -8.59 6.41
CA VAL A 23 -1.46 -9.69 5.47
C VAL A 23 -0.65 -10.94 5.84
N THR A 24 0.62 -10.76 6.21
CA THR A 24 1.49 -11.85 6.67
C THR A 24 0.95 -12.49 7.94
N SER A 25 0.48 -11.68 8.90
CA SER A 25 -0.11 -12.17 10.15
C SER A 25 -1.41 -12.96 9.90
N LEU A 26 -2.26 -12.49 8.99
CA LEU A 26 -3.49 -13.19 8.57
C LEU A 26 -3.17 -14.54 7.90
N LYS A 27 -2.17 -14.59 7.02
CA LYS A 27 -1.69 -15.85 6.40
C LYS A 27 -1.12 -16.83 7.44
N GLY A 28 -0.43 -16.31 8.46
CA GLY A 28 0.10 -17.09 9.58
C GLY A 28 -1.01 -17.71 10.43
N LEU A 29 -1.99 -16.89 10.83
CA LEU A 29 -3.17 -17.34 11.57
C LEU A 29 -3.96 -18.42 10.81
N ARG A 30 -4.15 -18.24 9.50
CA ARG A 30 -4.77 -19.25 8.62
C ARG A 30 -4.06 -20.60 8.71
N SER A 31 -2.73 -20.58 8.63
CA SER A 31 -1.93 -21.81 8.69
C SER A 31 -2.05 -22.50 10.06
N ALA A 32 -2.16 -21.73 11.14
CA ALA A 32 -2.37 -22.25 12.48
C ALA A 32 -3.77 -22.88 12.64
N LEU A 33 -4.82 -22.23 12.13
CA LEU A 33 -6.19 -22.74 12.15
C LEU A 33 -6.32 -24.06 11.38
N ALA A 34 -5.72 -24.17 10.20
CA ALA A 34 -5.71 -25.41 9.43
C ALA A 34 -5.01 -26.57 10.15
N GLY A 35 -4.04 -26.29 11.03
CA GLY A 35 -3.38 -27.30 11.86
C GLY A 35 -4.21 -27.75 13.06
N ALA A 36 -5.17 -26.95 13.52
CA ALA A 36 -6.00 -27.24 14.69
C ALA A 36 -7.21 -28.14 14.39
N THR A 37 -7.63 -28.27 13.13
CA THR A 37 -8.81 -29.06 12.70
C THR A 37 -8.54 -30.53 12.43
N VAL A 38 -7.32 -31.04 12.62
CA VAL A 38 -7.04 -32.47 12.45
C VAL A 38 -7.56 -33.26 13.66
N GLY A 39 -8.89 -33.45 13.70
CA GLY A 39 -9.64 -34.45 14.47
C GLY A 39 -9.50 -34.43 15.99
N GLY A 40 -10.59 -34.10 16.71
CA GLY A 40 -10.64 -34.41 18.15
C GLY A 40 -11.59 -33.60 19.04
N LEU A 41 -12.48 -32.75 18.51
CA LEU A 41 -13.34 -31.91 19.35
C LEU A 41 -14.62 -32.61 19.84
N GLY A 42 -14.94 -33.79 19.30
CA GLY A 42 -15.75 -34.80 20.01
C GLY A 42 -17.26 -34.80 19.73
N THR A 43 -17.77 -33.94 18.85
CA THR A 43 -19.16 -33.99 18.34
C THR A 43 -19.24 -33.44 16.92
N ASP A 44 -19.97 -34.13 16.02
CA ASP A 44 -20.14 -33.77 14.60
C ASP A 44 -20.58 -32.30 14.39
N GLU A 45 -21.37 -31.75 15.32
CA GLU A 45 -21.85 -30.37 15.27
C GLU A 45 -20.76 -29.34 15.56
N LEU A 46 -19.81 -29.66 16.45
CA LEU A 46 -18.66 -28.81 16.76
C LEU A 46 -17.62 -28.87 15.63
N ASP A 47 -17.41 -30.05 15.05
CA ASP A 47 -16.54 -30.21 13.89
C ASP A 47 -17.07 -29.39 12.70
N LYS A 48 -18.39 -29.46 12.43
CA LYS A 48 -19.03 -28.65 11.39
C LYS A 48 -18.95 -27.15 11.64
N ALA A 49 -19.22 -26.69 12.87
CA ALA A 49 -19.10 -25.27 13.20
C ALA A 49 -17.66 -24.76 13.06
N CYS A 50 -16.67 -25.61 13.35
CA CYS A 50 -15.26 -25.30 13.10
C CYS A 50 -14.93 -25.24 11.61
N GLU A 51 -15.45 -26.16 10.79
CA GLU A 51 -15.30 -26.12 9.32
C GLU A 51 -15.91 -24.84 8.74
N ASP A 52 -17.16 -24.51 9.08
CA ASP A 52 -17.86 -23.31 8.62
C ASP A 52 -17.08 -22.04 9.01
N PHE A 53 -16.63 -21.95 10.27
CA PHE A 53 -15.80 -20.84 10.73
C PHE A 53 -14.49 -20.74 9.95
N GLN A 54 -13.85 -21.86 9.65
CA GLN A 54 -12.59 -21.86 8.89
C GLN A 54 -12.78 -21.41 7.44
N GLU A 55 -13.86 -21.82 6.78
CA GLU A 55 -14.18 -21.38 5.43
C GLU A 55 -14.48 -19.88 5.39
N ASP A 56 -15.34 -19.39 6.27
CA ASP A 56 -15.68 -17.97 6.37
C ASP A 56 -14.45 -17.12 6.69
N TRP A 57 -13.64 -17.58 7.65
CA TRP A 57 -12.40 -16.90 8.03
C TRP A 57 -11.38 -16.90 6.90
N LYS A 58 -11.26 -18.00 6.15
CA LYS A 58 -10.38 -18.09 4.97
C LYS A 58 -10.81 -17.09 3.92
N TYR A 59 -12.10 -17.04 3.57
CA TYR A 59 -12.63 -16.10 2.59
C TYR A 59 -12.41 -14.65 3.04
N GLY A 60 -12.72 -14.32 4.29
CA GLY A 60 -12.51 -12.99 4.85
C GLY A 60 -11.03 -12.56 4.80
N ALA A 61 -10.10 -13.46 5.15
CA ALA A 61 -8.67 -13.19 5.09
C ALA A 61 -8.16 -12.99 3.66
N GLU A 62 -8.65 -13.78 2.70
CA GLU A 62 -8.33 -13.61 1.28
C GLU A 62 -8.82 -12.26 0.76
N GLN A 63 -10.06 -11.88 1.06
CA GLN A 63 -10.64 -10.59 0.64
C GLN A 63 -9.91 -9.38 1.26
N ILE A 64 -9.49 -9.48 2.53
CA ILE A 64 -8.67 -8.44 3.16
C ILE A 64 -7.30 -8.33 2.48
N GLY A 65 -6.70 -9.47 2.11
CA GLY A 65 -5.44 -9.51 1.37
C GLY A 65 -5.54 -8.83 0.00
N GLU A 66 -6.56 -9.16 -0.78
CA GLU A 66 -6.81 -8.56 -2.10
C GLU A 66 -7.02 -7.04 -2.00
N GLN A 67 -7.88 -6.59 -1.08
CA GLN A 67 -8.12 -5.16 -0.87
C GLN A 67 -6.86 -4.42 -0.40
N ALA A 68 -6.03 -5.06 0.42
CA ALA A 68 -4.75 -4.51 0.84
C ALA A 68 -3.78 -4.35 -0.34
N GLU A 69 -3.67 -5.35 -1.21
CA GLU A 69 -2.85 -5.29 -2.42
C GLU A 69 -3.33 -4.19 -3.37
N ASP A 70 -4.64 -4.05 -3.57
CA ASP A 70 -5.19 -3.02 -4.44
C ASP A 70 -5.01 -1.61 -3.87
N LEU A 71 -5.20 -1.44 -2.56
CA LEU A 71 -4.89 -0.19 -1.88
C LEU A 71 -3.41 0.17 -2.04
N SER A 72 -2.51 -0.81 -1.89
CA SER A 72 -1.08 -0.63 -2.11
C SER A 72 -0.76 -0.14 -3.52
N LYS A 73 -1.39 -0.70 -4.55
CA LYS A 73 -1.20 -0.26 -5.95
C LYS A 73 -1.69 1.16 -6.18
N ILE A 74 -2.87 1.52 -5.67
CA ILE A 74 -3.42 2.88 -5.81
C ILE A 74 -2.50 3.91 -5.17
N ILE A 75 -1.94 3.55 -4.02
CA ILE A 75 -0.98 4.35 -3.27
C ILE A 75 0.31 4.57 -4.08
N GLU A 76 0.87 3.50 -4.66
CA GLU A 76 2.06 3.58 -5.51
C GLU A 76 1.83 4.47 -6.74
N GLN A 77 0.70 4.27 -7.43
CA GLN A 77 0.29 5.11 -8.56
C GLN A 77 0.15 6.59 -8.17
N SER A 78 -0.40 6.87 -6.99
CA SER A 78 -0.54 8.22 -6.48
C SER A 78 0.83 8.86 -6.25
N LYS A 79 1.76 8.12 -5.62
CA LYS A 79 3.15 8.56 -5.42
C LYS A 79 3.84 8.87 -6.75
N ASP A 80 3.72 8.00 -7.74
CA ASP A 80 4.35 8.20 -9.05
C ASP A 80 3.79 9.45 -9.75
N ALA A 81 2.47 9.64 -9.71
CA ALA A 81 1.83 10.84 -10.25
C ALA A 81 2.33 12.11 -9.55
N PHE A 82 2.53 12.08 -8.23
CA PHE A 82 3.09 13.21 -7.50
C PHE A 82 4.52 13.52 -7.93
N LEU A 83 5.38 12.51 -8.07
CA LEU A 83 6.76 12.69 -8.52
C LEU A 83 6.84 13.23 -9.96
N GLU A 84 5.94 12.78 -10.84
CA GLU A 84 5.84 13.30 -12.21
C GLU A 84 5.47 14.79 -12.22
N VAL A 85 4.50 15.20 -11.41
CA VAL A 85 4.12 16.61 -11.26
C VAL A 85 5.27 17.45 -10.71
N GLU A 86 6.00 16.94 -9.71
CA GLU A 86 7.18 17.64 -9.18
C GLU A 86 8.27 17.81 -10.24
N ASP A 87 8.60 16.77 -11.00
CA ASP A 87 9.61 16.83 -12.07
C ASP A 87 9.21 17.81 -13.18
N ALA A 88 7.93 17.78 -13.60
CA ALA A 88 7.39 18.73 -14.57
C ALA A 88 7.48 20.18 -14.06
N LEU A 89 7.16 20.42 -12.78
CA LEU A 89 7.28 21.73 -12.14
C LEU A 89 8.74 22.20 -12.08
N VAL A 90 9.67 21.33 -11.66
CA VAL A 90 11.10 21.64 -11.61
C VAL A 90 11.64 21.98 -13.00
N LYS A 91 11.25 21.23 -14.04
CA LYS A 91 11.62 21.52 -15.43
C LYS A 91 11.06 22.86 -15.91
N ALA A 92 9.80 23.15 -15.60
CA ALA A 92 9.17 24.41 -15.97
C ALA A 92 9.85 25.62 -15.29
N LEU A 93 10.16 25.51 -14.00
CA LEU A 93 10.88 26.53 -13.24
C LEU A 93 12.31 26.74 -13.78
N HIS A 94 13.04 25.66 -14.09
CA HIS A 94 14.37 25.78 -14.72
C HIS A 94 14.30 26.46 -16.09
N LYS A 95 13.28 26.12 -16.90
CA LYS A 95 13.09 26.76 -18.20
C LYS A 95 12.78 28.25 -18.05
N ALA A 96 11.89 28.61 -17.13
CA ALA A 96 11.55 30.01 -16.84
C ALA A 96 12.77 30.80 -16.33
N GLY A 97 13.58 30.22 -15.44
CA GLY A 97 14.82 30.82 -14.94
C GLY A 97 15.87 31.05 -16.04
N LYS A 98 16.06 30.07 -16.93
CA LYS A 98 16.95 30.22 -18.11
C LYS A 98 16.49 31.32 -19.06
N THR A 99 15.17 31.53 -19.19
CA THR A 99 14.62 32.55 -20.09
C THR A 99 14.86 33.97 -19.57
N ASN A 100 15.08 34.15 -18.25
CA ASN A 100 15.28 35.47 -17.64
C ASN A 100 16.75 35.95 -17.67
N ASP A 101 17.72 35.04 -17.75
CA ASP A 101 19.16 35.38 -17.86
C ASP A 101 19.59 35.75 -19.31
N ASP A 102 18.79 35.42 -20.31
CA ASP A 102 19.06 35.71 -21.74
C ASP A 102 18.57 37.11 -22.20
N ILE A 103 18.02 37.96 -21.32
CA ILE A 103 17.49 39.30 -21.67
C ILE A 103 18.31 40.46 -21.05
N VAL A 104 19.57 40.22 -20.67
CA VAL A 104 20.52 41.32 -20.35
C VAL A 104 21.50 41.52 -21.51
N GLU A 105 20.97 41.80 -22.72
CA GLU A 105 21.75 42.55 -23.69
C GLU A 105 21.77 44.02 -23.25
N VAL A 106 22.88 44.43 -22.66
CA VAL A 106 23.19 45.85 -22.41
C VAL A 106 23.45 46.50 -23.78
N PRO A 107 22.64 47.47 -24.25
CA PRO A 107 22.96 48.22 -25.46
C PRO A 107 24.05 49.26 -25.14
N LYS A 108 25.16 49.15 -25.89
CA LYS A 108 26.31 50.06 -26.06
C LYS A 108 26.60 51.15 -25.03
#